data_AF-A0A9D5TBW9-F1
#
_entry.id   AF-A0A9D5TBW9-F1
#
_cell.length_a   1.000
_cell.length_b   1.000
_cell.length_c   1.000
_cell.angle_alpha   90.00
_cell.angle_beta   90.00
_cell.angle_gamma   90.00
#
_symmetry.space_group_name_H-M   'P 1'
#
loop_
_entity.id
_entity.type
_entity.pdbx_description
1 polymer ?
#
loop_
_entity_poly.entity_id
_entity_poly.type
_entity_poly.pdbx_seq_one_letter_code
_entity_poly.pdbx_strand_id
1 'polypeptide(L)'
;MSWLVLMRYLTAVLMAPVYLFNFLFNDYAYPAVSREGAYLFCYFVGNEKDEQTLHFAVSTDGYKFTALNNNEAVIKQTKGTGCVRDPYILKGPDENGKDCYFIIATDMNALDGWTSNHALITWRSYDLINWTDETVIDMRAFEGFETTNRAWAPQAIWDSEKEMYMVYWANSTAENDTAGHYYAYTKDFKTFETAPEVLFGRWGEDDPETGEKRDIQCIDGDIVYNEKDGYYYLYFKEDITQKIAYVRSENLTGPYNTDYTICSLNYHGVEGSSMYNITGTNKWIMIMDEYSQGTFFPQVTEDFQNFKRIRRKDMEIDQLRPRHGSVVAISEEEYFSMTEHYNK
;
A
#
# COMPACT_ATOMS: atom_id res chain seq x y z
N MET A 1 -1.04 50.90 44.45
CA MET A 1 -1.09 50.10 43.20
C MET A 1 -2.55 49.78 42.90
N SER A 2 -3.09 50.35 41.84
CA SER A 2 -4.52 50.41 41.55
C SER A 2 -5.10 49.06 41.11
N TRP A 3 -6.35 48.79 41.53
CA TRP A 3 -7.20 47.65 41.16
C TRP A 3 -7.22 47.29 39.66
N LEU A 4 -6.90 48.24 38.78
CA LEU A 4 -6.79 48.06 37.32
C LEU A 4 -5.61 47.18 36.84
N VAL A 5 -4.58 46.95 37.66
CA VAL A 5 -3.45 46.07 37.29
C VAL A 5 -3.79 44.58 37.53
N LEU A 6 -4.70 44.27 38.46
CA LEU A 6 -5.09 42.88 38.75
C LEU A 6 -5.99 42.25 37.67
N MET A 7 -6.82 43.04 36.97
CA MET A 7 -7.74 42.53 35.95
C MET A 7 -7.06 42.19 34.60
N ARG A 8 -5.84 42.66 34.34
CA ARG A 8 -5.08 42.28 33.13
C ARG A 8 -4.39 40.92 33.24
N TYR A 9 -4.21 40.39 34.45
CA TYR A 9 -3.66 39.05 34.66
C TYR A 9 -4.74 37.96 34.71
N LEU A 10 -5.98 38.31 35.05
CA LEU A 10 -7.09 37.34 35.09
C LEU A 10 -7.65 36.94 33.71
N THR A 11 -7.41 37.73 32.66
CA THR A 11 -7.81 37.37 31.28
C THR A 11 -6.76 36.53 30.54
N ALA A 12 -5.48 36.61 30.95
CA ALA A 12 -4.41 35.79 30.37
C ALA A 12 -4.32 34.37 30.98
N VAL A 13 -4.77 34.18 32.23
CA VAL A 13 -4.70 32.89 32.94
C VAL A 13 -5.89 31.96 32.62
N LEU A 14 -6.96 32.46 32.02
CA LEU A 14 -8.12 31.64 31.61
C LEU A 14 -8.07 31.15 30.15
N MET A 15 -7.16 31.66 29.31
CA MET A 15 -6.96 31.15 27.94
C MET A 15 -5.84 30.11 27.83
N ALA A 16 -4.84 30.15 28.72
CA ALA A 16 -3.76 29.16 28.76
C ALA A 16 -4.23 27.69 28.98
N PRO A 17 -5.28 27.39 29.77
CA PRO A 17 -5.75 26.02 29.92
C PRO A 17 -6.45 25.50 28.66
N VAL A 18 -7.10 26.36 27.88
CA VAL A 18 -7.85 25.94 26.68
C VAL A 18 -6.91 25.59 25.53
N TYR A 19 -5.76 26.27 25.41
CA TYR A 19 -4.74 25.93 24.42
C TYR A 19 -3.90 24.71 24.80
N LEU A 20 -3.62 24.49 26.10
CA LEU A 20 -2.96 23.24 26.54
C LEU A 20 -3.89 22.01 26.49
N PHE A 21 -5.20 22.18 26.69
CA PHE A 21 -6.14 21.05 26.60
C PHE A 21 -6.29 20.53 25.15
N ASN A 22 -6.24 21.40 24.15
CA ASN A 22 -6.35 20.96 22.75
C ASN A 22 -5.07 20.28 22.22
N PHE A 23 -3.92 20.48 22.86
CA PHE A 23 -2.65 19.85 22.45
C PHE A 23 -2.47 18.43 23.00
N LEU A 24 -3.22 18.05 24.04
CA LEU A 24 -3.11 16.74 24.70
C LEU A 24 -4.21 15.75 24.28
N PHE A 25 -5.20 16.17 23.48
CA PHE A 25 -6.39 15.36 23.18
C PHE A 25 -6.74 15.20 21.70
N ASN A 26 -5.89 15.66 20.76
CA ASN A 26 -6.19 15.56 19.32
C ASN A 26 -5.17 14.71 18.54
N ASP A 27 -4.76 13.58 19.12
CA ASP A 27 -3.95 12.52 18.48
C ASP A 27 -4.70 11.78 17.35
N TYR A 28 -5.99 12.03 17.23
CA TYR A 28 -6.86 11.37 16.27
C TYR A 28 -7.44 12.36 15.27
N ALA A 29 -7.41 11.98 14.00
CA ALA A 29 -8.16 12.64 12.97
C ALA A 29 -9.60 12.11 12.93
N TYR A 30 -10.53 12.99 12.54
CA TYR A 30 -11.89 12.59 12.18
C TYR A 30 -11.92 12.17 10.70
N PRO A 31 -12.72 11.16 10.33
CA PRO A 31 -12.96 10.80 8.94
C PRO A 31 -13.37 12.02 8.10
N ALA A 32 -12.77 12.18 6.93
CA ALA A 32 -13.26 13.12 5.94
C ALA A 32 -14.53 12.56 5.28
N VAL A 33 -15.33 13.46 4.73
CA VAL A 33 -16.49 13.08 3.91
C VAL A 33 -16.02 12.98 2.46
N SER A 34 -16.00 11.76 1.94
CA SER A 34 -15.87 11.47 0.50
C SER A 34 -16.94 12.24 -0.28
N ARG A 35 -16.56 12.89 -1.39
CA ARG A 35 -17.48 13.77 -2.15
C ARG A 35 -17.99 13.17 -3.46
N GLU A 36 -17.38 12.09 -3.92
CA GLU A 36 -17.69 11.46 -5.20
C GLU A 36 -17.23 10.00 -5.23
N GLY A 37 -17.95 9.14 -5.95
CA GLY A 37 -17.55 7.75 -6.14
C GLY A 37 -17.60 6.91 -4.86
N ALA A 38 -16.84 5.83 -4.89
CA ALA A 38 -16.72 4.79 -3.87
C ALA A 38 -15.31 4.19 -3.92
N TYR A 39 -15.08 3.12 -3.17
CA TYR A 39 -13.78 2.46 -3.02
C TYR A 39 -13.93 0.96 -3.12
N LEU A 40 -12.95 0.31 -3.76
CA LEU A 40 -12.77 -1.13 -3.79
C LEU A 40 -11.48 -1.47 -3.05
N PHE A 41 -11.58 -2.36 -2.07
CA PHE A 41 -10.45 -2.99 -1.40
C PHE A 41 -10.25 -4.41 -1.92
N CYS A 42 -9.06 -4.69 -2.46
CA CYS A 42 -8.63 -6.00 -2.93
C CYS A 42 -7.62 -6.60 -1.96
N TYR A 43 -7.86 -7.81 -1.44
CA TYR A 43 -7.06 -8.43 -0.37
C TYR A 43 -7.11 -9.96 -0.41
N PHE A 44 -6.32 -10.61 0.43
CA PHE A 44 -6.40 -12.04 0.76
C PHE A 44 -6.56 -12.21 2.29
N VAL A 45 -6.86 -13.42 2.80
CA VAL A 45 -7.33 -13.57 4.19
C VAL A 45 -6.42 -14.40 5.10
N GLY A 46 -5.41 -15.10 4.56
CA GLY A 46 -4.56 -15.94 5.40
C GLY A 46 -3.51 -16.76 4.67
N ASN A 47 -3.06 -17.83 5.31
CA ASN A 47 -1.90 -18.63 4.88
C ASN A 47 -2.29 -20.05 4.47
N GLU A 48 -3.51 -20.50 4.78
CA GLU A 48 -4.00 -21.76 4.26
C GLU A 48 -4.23 -21.66 2.74
N LYS A 49 -4.22 -22.79 2.04
CA LYS A 49 -4.28 -22.81 0.58
C LYS A 49 -5.53 -22.13 0.01
N ASP A 50 -6.67 -22.31 0.67
CA ASP A 50 -7.95 -21.69 0.29
C ASP A 50 -8.09 -20.23 0.76
N GLU A 51 -7.27 -19.80 1.72
CA GLU A 51 -7.21 -18.41 2.21
C GLU A 51 -6.30 -17.50 1.34
N GLN A 52 -5.45 -18.09 0.49
CA GLN A 52 -4.56 -17.40 -0.44
C GLN A 52 -5.23 -17.19 -1.80
N THR A 53 -6.38 -16.52 -1.77
CA THR A 53 -7.20 -16.16 -2.93
C THR A 53 -7.58 -14.68 -2.83
N LEU A 54 -8.07 -14.07 -3.92
CA LEU A 54 -8.43 -12.65 -3.89
C LEU A 54 -9.88 -12.46 -3.46
N HIS A 55 -10.09 -11.55 -2.53
CA HIS A 55 -11.37 -11.13 -1.99
C HIS A 55 -11.56 -9.63 -2.25
N PHE A 56 -12.81 -9.21 -2.37
CA PHE A 56 -13.18 -7.81 -2.56
C PHE A 56 -14.09 -7.32 -1.44
N ALA A 57 -13.89 -6.08 -1.05
CA ALA A 57 -14.81 -5.33 -0.21
C ALA A 57 -15.00 -3.92 -0.76
N VAL A 58 -16.17 -3.33 -0.54
CA VAL A 58 -16.49 -1.99 -1.06
C VAL A 58 -16.84 -1.03 0.06
N SER A 59 -16.57 0.25 -0.18
CA SER A 59 -16.91 1.34 0.74
C SER A 59 -17.41 2.55 -0.04
N THR A 60 -18.38 3.28 0.50
CA THR A 60 -18.83 4.57 -0.08
C THR A 60 -18.12 5.76 0.56
N ASP A 61 -17.47 5.56 1.71
CA ASP A 61 -16.80 6.64 2.46
C ASP A 61 -15.27 6.48 2.53
N GLY A 62 -14.74 5.31 2.20
CA GLY A 62 -13.30 4.99 2.28
C GLY A 62 -12.85 4.61 3.69
N TYR A 63 -13.78 4.37 4.61
CA TYR A 63 -13.50 4.02 6.00
C TYR A 63 -14.23 2.76 6.45
N LYS A 64 -15.40 2.46 5.88
CA LYS A 64 -16.22 1.32 6.25
C LYS A 64 -16.37 0.39 5.07
N PHE A 65 -15.68 -0.75 5.12
CA PHE A 65 -15.63 -1.71 4.03
C PHE A 65 -16.58 -2.88 4.30
N THR A 66 -17.41 -3.20 3.31
CA THR A 66 -18.32 -4.35 3.35
C THR A 66 -17.84 -5.39 2.35
N ALA A 67 -17.63 -6.62 2.80
CA ALA A 67 -17.23 -7.73 1.94
C ALA A 67 -18.26 -7.92 0.80
N LEU A 68 -17.76 -8.12 -0.41
CA LEU A 68 -18.53 -8.67 -1.51
C LEU A 68 -18.49 -10.20 -1.46
N ASN A 69 -19.43 -10.85 -2.16
CA ASN A 69 -19.44 -12.31 -2.34
C ASN A 69 -19.42 -13.09 -1.01
N ASN A 70 -20.08 -12.57 0.03
CA ASN A 70 -20.08 -13.15 1.39
C ASN A 70 -18.68 -13.34 2.00
N ASN A 71 -17.70 -12.53 1.59
CA ASN A 71 -16.28 -12.69 1.92
C ASN A 71 -15.66 -13.99 1.40
N GLU A 72 -16.28 -14.65 0.42
CA GLU A 72 -15.68 -15.77 -0.32
C GLU A 72 -14.81 -15.24 -1.46
N ALA A 73 -13.86 -16.06 -1.90
CA ALA A 73 -12.94 -15.74 -2.99
C ALA A 73 -13.66 -15.25 -4.25
N VAL A 74 -13.25 -14.09 -4.77
CA VAL A 74 -13.71 -13.52 -6.04
C VAL A 74 -12.83 -14.01 -7.20
N ILE A 75 -11.51 -14.04 -7.00
CA ILE A 75 -10.56 -14.58 -7.99
C ILE A 75 -9.74 -15.68 -7.33
N LYS A 76 -9.76 -16.86 -7.94
CA LYS A 76 -8.90 -17.99 -7.60
C LYS A 76 -7.87 -18.15 -8.71
N GLN A 77 -6.60 -18.10 -8.34
CA GLN A 77 -5.51 -18.28 -9.29
C GLN A 77 -5.55 -19.69 -9.89
N THR A 78 -5.41 -19.79 -11.22
CA THR A 78 -5.42 -21.03 -11.99
C THR A 78 -4.06 -21.37 -12.61
N LYS A 79 -3.15 -20.41 -12.68
CA LYS A 79 -1.75 -20.55 -13.15
C LYS A 79 -0.78 -20.50 -11.97
N GLY A 80 0.52 -20.62 -12.22
CA GLY A 80 1.56 -20.47 -11.20
C GLY A 80 1.42 -21.48 -10.06
N THR A 81 1.57 -21.01 -8.82
CA THR A 81 1.41 -21.82 -7.60
C THR A 81 -0.05 -22.18 -7.29
N GLY A 82 -1.00 -21.45 -7.89
CA GLY A 82 -2.43 -21.52 -7.56
C GLY A 82 -2.80 -20.85 -6.24
N CYS A 83 -1.88 -20.08 -5.65
CA CYS A 83 -2.06 -19.29 -4.43
C CYS A 83 -1.55 -17.86 -4.69
N VAL A 84 -2.27 -16.86 -4.20
CA VAL A 84 -1.98 -15.45 -4.47
C VAL A 84 -1.95 -14.64 -3.17
N ARG A 85 -1.03 -13.69 -3.11
CA ARG A 85 -0.83 -12.80 -1.95
C ARG A 85 -0.54 -11.37 -2.38
N ASP A 86 -0.73 -10.44 -1.45
CA ASP A 86 -0.31 -9.03 -1.58
C ASP A 86 -0.84 -8.33 -2.85
N PRO A 87 -2.16 -8.37 -3.15
CA PRO A 87 -2.68 -7.80 -4.37
C PRO A 87 -2.68 -6.27 -4.37
N TYR A 88 -2.16 -5.71 -5.45
CA TYR A 88 -2.28 -4.31 -5.82
C TYR A 88 -3.26 -4.13 -6.97
N ILE A 89 -4.32 -3.35 -6.76
CA ILE A 89 -5.31 -2.98 -7.78
C ILE A 89 -5.15 -1.52 -8.19
N LEU A 90 -5.15 -1.26 -9.49
CA LEU A 90 -5.11 0.07 -10.06
C LEU A 90 -6.04 0.21 -11.26
N LYS A 91 -6.49 1.43 -11.52
CA LYS A 91 -7.18 1.83 -12.75
C LYS A 91 -6.19 2.53 -13.68
N GLY A 92 -6.25 2.23 -14.97
CA GLY A 92 -5.48 2.94 -15.98
C GLY A 92 -5.81 2.52 -17.41
N PRO A 93 -5.20 3.17 -18.41
CA PRO A 93 -5.43 2.84 -19.81
C PRO A 93 -4.84 1.48 -20.20
N ASP A 94 -5.55 0.72 -21.02
CA ASP A 94 -4.99 -0.39 -21.78
C ASP A 94 -4.09 0.11 -22.93
N GLU A 95 -3.52 -0.82 -23.70
CA GLU A 95 -2.69 -0.53 -24.87
C GLU A 95 -3.39 0.29 -25.97
N ASN A 96 -4.72 0.40 -25.93
CA ASN A 96 -5.55 1.16 -26.86
C ASN A 96 -6.07 2.47 -26.24
N GLY A 97 -5.65 2.82 -25.02
CA GLY A 97 -6.09 4.01 -24.29
C GLY A 97 -7.48 3.90 -23.64
N LYS A 98 -8.03 2.69 -23.52
CA LYS A 98 -9.31 2.45 -22.84
C LYS A 98 -9.06 2.16 -21.36
N ASP A 99 -9.75 2.89 -20.48
CA ASP A 99 -9.70 2.61 -19.05
C ASP A 99 -10.12 1.18 -18.70
N CYS A 100 -9.30 0.55 -17.86
CA CYS A 100 -9.54 -0.74 -17.27
C CYS A 100 -8.88 -0.82 -15.89
N TYR A 101 -9.10 -1.92 -15.19
CA TYR A 101 -8.44 -2.25 -13.94
C TYR A 101 -7.46 -3.38 -14.15
N PHE A 102 -6.32 -3.26 -13.50
CA PHE A 102 -5.33 -4.31 -13.39
C PHE A 102 -5.20 -4.73 -11.94
N ILE A 103 -4.97 -6.01 -11.71
CA ILE A 103 -4.45 -6.52 -10.44
C ILE A 103 -3.07 -7.09 -10.73
N ILE A 104 -2.11 -6.78 -9.86
CA ILE A 104 -0.82 -7.45 -9.80
C ILE A 104 -0.59 -7.94 -8.37
N ALA A 105 -0.04 -9.14 -8.21
CA ALA A 105 0.09 -9.79 -6.92
C ALA A 105 1.30 -10.74 -6.88
N THR A 106 1.65 -11.20 -5.70
CA THR A 106 2.68 -12.22 -5.47
C THR A 106 2.14 -13.62 -5.83
N ASP A 107 2.79 -14.36 -6.73
CA ASP A 107 2.48 -15.77 -7.04
C ASP A 107 3.11 -16.71 -6.00
N MET A 108 2.43 -16.94 -4.88
CA MET A 108 3.04 -17.61 -3.73
C MET A 108 2.07 -18.47 -2.94
N ASN A 109 2.52 -19.67 -2.60
CA ASN A 109 1.93 -20.51 -1.56
C ASN A 109 2.80 -20.49 -0.30
N ALA A 110 2.32 -19.86 0.77
CA ALA A 110 3.03 -19.75 2.05
C ALA A 110 3.37 -21.12 2.69
N LEU A 111 2.63 -22.19 2.37
CA LEU A 111 2.91 -23.54 2.85
C LEU A 111 4.20 -24.13 2.25
N ASP A 112 4.67 -23.60 1.11
CA ASP A 112 5.93 -23.98 0.48
C ASP A 112 7.12 -23.16 1.04
N GLY A 113 6.86 -22.26 2.00
CA GLY A 113 7.85 -21.43 2.69
C GLY A 113 8.07 -20.05 2.08
N TRP A 114 8.72 -19.16 2.82
CA TRP A 114 8.94 -17.75 2.47
C TRP A 114 10.08 -17.51 1.45
N THR A 115 10.57 -18.53 0.77
CA THR A 115 11.60 -18.40 -0.29
C THR A 115 11.20 -19.20 -1.54
N SER A 116 9.91 -19.53 -1.65
CA SER A 116 9.36 -20.37 -2.71
C SER A 116 8.74 -19.58 -3.86
N ASN A 117 8.84 -18.23 -3.82
CA ASN A 117 8.21 -17.34 -4.77
C ASN A 117 9.26 -16.59 -5.60
N HIS A 118 9.07 -16.54 -6.90
CA HIS A 118 9.98 -15.86 -7.82
C HIS A 118 9.21 -15.18 -8.96
N ALA A 119 7.89 -15.07 -8.82
CA ALA A 119 7.01 -14.64 -9.88
C ALA A 119 5.91 -13.70 -9.37
N LEU A 120 5.47 -12.84 -10.28
CA LEU A 120 4.30 -11.99 -10.14
C LEU A 120 3.14 -12.64 -10.91
N ILE A 121 1.91 -12.36 -10.49
CA ILE A 121 0.70 -12.78 -11.19
C ILE A 121 -0.21 -11.57 -11.44
N THR A 122 -0.77 -11.48 -12.64
CA THR A 122 -1.59 -10.32 -13.06
C THR A 122 -2.94 -10.71 -13.62
N TRP A 123 -3.91 -9.80 -13.55
CA TRP A 123 -5.22 -9.89 -14.20
C TRP A 123 -5.68 -8.54 -14.73
N ARG A 124 -6.63 -8.54 -15.68
CA ARG A 124 -7.28 -7.35 -16.22
C ARG A 124 -8.80 -7.47 -16.17
N SER A 125 -9.50 -6.37 -15.88
CA SER A 125 -10.96 -6.25 -15.98
C SER A 125 -11.39 -4.88 -16.48
N TYR A 126 -12.45 -4.82 -17.29
CA TYR A 126 -13.04 -3.54 -17.72
C TYR A 126 -14.24 -3.12 -16.86
N ASP A 127 -14.74 -4.00 -16.00
CA ASP A 127 -16.00 -3.84 -15.27
C ASP A 127 -15.93 -4.30 -13.81
N LEU A 128 -14.74 -4.65 -13.33
CA LEU A 128 -14.45 -5.21 -11.99
C LEU A 128 -15.16 -6.54 -11.68
N ILE A 129 -15.86 -7.12 -12.66
CA ILE A 129 -16.65 -8.35 -12.53
C ILE A 129 -16.00 -9.47 -13.32
N ASN A 130 -15.73 -9.21 -14.59
CA ASN A 130 -15.13 -10.16 -15.52
C ASN A 130 -13.62 -9.95 -15.55
N TRP A 131 -12.90 -10.88 -14.94
CA TRP A 131 -11.43 -10.88 -14.88
C TRP A 131 -10.86 -11.81 -15.93
N THR A 132 -9.88 -11.31 -16.68
CA THR A 132 -9.23 -11.99 -17.80
C THR A 132 -7.72 -11.83 -17.72
N ASP A 133 -7.00 -12.39 -18.69
CA ASP A 133 -5.56 -12.18 -18.86
C ASP A 133 -4.69 -12.61 -17.68
N GLU A 134 -5.12 -13.62 -16.91
CA GLU A 134 -4.31 -14.21 -15.84
C GLU A 134 -2.90 -14.57 -16.36
N THR A 135 -1.86 -13.89 -15.88
CA THR A 135 -0.50 -14.02 -16.44
C THR A 135 0.55 -14.12 -15.34
N VAL A 136 1.39 -15.15 -15.41
CA VAL A 136 2.56 -15.32 -14.52
C VAL A 136 3.76 -14.69 -15.19
N ILE A 137 4.47 -13.82 -14.47
CA ILE A 137 5.72 -13.22 -14.90
C ILE A 137 6.82 -13.74 -13.96
N ASP A 138 7.65 -14.68 -14.42
CA ASP A 138 8.75 -15.27 -13.63
C ASP A 138 10.00 -14.39 -13.73
N MET A 139 10.45 -13.84 -12.59
CA MET A 139 11.62 -12.94 -12.54
C MET A 139 12.90 -13.66 -12.97
N ARG A 140 12.98 -14.99 -12.81
CA ARG A 140 14.16 -15.77 -13.21
C ARG A 140 14.35 -15.87 -14.72
N ALA A 141 13.37 -15.42 -15.51
CA ALA A 141 13.50 -15.34 -16.96
C ALA A 141 14.35 -14.14 -17.42
N PHE A 142 14.70 -13.22 -16.52
CA PHE A 142 15.49 -12.02 -16.82
C PHE A 142 16.97 -12.23 -16.46
N GLU A 143 17.86 -11.72 -17.31
CA GLU A 143 19.31 -11.79 -17.11
C GLU A 143 19.71 -11.14 -15.78
N GLY A 144 20.45 -11.87 -14.94
CA GLY A 144 20.88 -11.41 -13.62
C GLY A 144 19.88 -11.65 -12.48
N PHE A 145 18.71 -12.21 -12.79
CA PHE A 145 17.65 -12.53 -11.82
C PHE A 145 17.38 -14.03 -11.68
N GLU A 146 18.22 -14.88 -12.26
CA GLU A 146 18.02 -16.33 -12.34
C GLU A 146 17.95 -17.00 -10.95
N THR A 147 18.58 -16.41 -9.94
CA THR A 147 18.60 -16.89 -8.54
C THR A 147 17.58 -16.21 -7.64
N THR A 148 16.64 -15.43 -8.21
CA THR A 148 15.54 -14.81 -7.46
C THR A 148 14.75 -15.89 -6.72
N ASN A 149 14.63 -15.71 -5.40
CA ASN A 149 13.89 -16.61 -4.51
C ASN A 149 12.75 -15.90 -3.76
N ARG A 150 12.60 -14.58 -3.96
CA ARG A 150 11.48 -13.74 -3.48
C ARG A 150 11.24 -12.62 -4.49
N ALA A 151 10.01 -12.52 -5.01
CA ALA A 151 9.52 -11.41 -5.81
C ALA A 151 8.13 -10.99 -5.26
N TRP A 152 8.15 -10.10 -4.27
CA TRP A 152 7.04 -9.89 -3.35
C TRP A 152 6.37 -8.53 -3.47
N ALA A 153 5.09 -8.51 -3.09
CA ALA A 153 4.27 -7.32 -2.91
C ALA A 153 4.41 -6.32 -4.07
N PRO A 154 4.15 -6.78 -5.31
CA PRO A 154 4.26 -5.90 -6.46
C PRO A 154 3.18 -4.82 -6.42
N GLN A 155 3.54 -3.63 -6.87
CA GLN A 155 2.61 -2.55 -7.18
C GLN A 155 2.97 -1.94 -8.53
N ALA A 156 2.12 -1.05 -9.02
CA ALA A 156 2.33 -0.40 -10.30
C ALA A 156 1.86 1.07 -10.30
N ILE A 157 2.51 1.87 -11.12
CA ILE A 157 2.15 3.27 -11.34
C ILE A 157 2.33 3.63 -12.81
N TRP A 158 1.37 4.36 -13.37
CA TRP A 158 1.42 4.82 -14.75
C TRP A 158 2.46 5.94 -14.90
N ASP A 159 3.40 5.74 -15.82
CA ASP A 159 4.37 6.74 -16.23
C ASP A 159 3.90 7.39 -17.54
N SER A 160 3.39 8.62 -17.43
CA SER A 160 2.88 9.36 -18.57
C SER A 160 3.95 9.77 -19.58
N GLU A 161 5.22 9.86 -19.18
CA GLU A 161 6.30 10.20 -20.12
C GLU A 161 6.67 9.00 -21.00
N LYS A 162 6.52 7.78 -20.48
CA LYS A 162 6.81 6.54 -21.21
C LYS A 162 5.59 5.89 -21.85
N GLU A 163 4.38 6.30 -21.43
CA GLU A 163 3.12 5.64 -21.80
C GLU A 163 3.16 4.13 -21.46
N MET A 164 3.66 3.83 -20.26
CA MET A 164 3.81 2.47 -19.72
C MET A 164 3.56 2.48 -18.21
N TYR A 165 3.27 1.31 -17.65
CA TYR A 165 3.25 1.10 -16.22
C TYR A 165 4.65 0.75 -15.73
N MET A 166 5.14 1.47 -14.72
CA MET A 166 6.26 1.01 -13.92
C MET A 166 5.73 0.04 -12.87
N VAL A 167 6.08 -1.24 -13.01
CA VAL A 167 5.84 -2.26 -11.98
C VAL A 167 7.06 -2.31 -11.08
N TYR A 168 6.84 -2.32 -9.76
CA TYR A 168 7.90 -2.43 -8.77
C TYR A 168 7.54 -3.43 -7.69
N TRP A 169 8.55 -4.12 -7.16
CA TRP A 169 8.38 -5.21 -6.19
C TRP A 169 9.62 -5.32 -5.30
N ALA A 170 9.48 -6.01 -4.17
CA ALA A 170 10.62 -6.37 -3.34
C ALA A 170 11.27 -7.67 -3.86
N ASN A 171 12.57 -7.63 -4.14
CA ASN A 171 13.30 -8.75 -4.70
C ASN A 171 14.48 -9.16 -3.82
N SER A 172 14.69 -10.46 -3.65
CA SER A 172 15.93 -11.02 -3.10
C SER A 172 16.37 -12.26 -3.84
N THR A 173 17.60 -12.68 -3.61
CA THR A 173 18.16 -13.91 -4.18
C THR A 173 18.58 -14.89 -3.10
N ALA A 174 18.89 -16.13 -3.49
CA ALA A 174 19.44 -17.11 -2.56
C ALA A 174 20.81 -16.69 -1.96
N GLU A 175 21.58 -15.88 -2.70
CA GLU A 175 22.89 -15.38 -2.27
C GLU A 175 22.79 -14.13 -1.39
N ASN A 176 21.80 -13.27 -1.65
CA ASN A 176 21.49 -12.12 -0.80
C ASN A 176 20.02 -12.19 -0.38
N ASP A 177 19.80 -12.74 0.81
CA ASP A 177 18.46 -12.93 1.38
C ASP A 177 17.84 -11.62 1.94
N THR A 178 18.46 -10.47 1.67
CA THR A 178 17.96 -9.15 2.07
C THR A 178 17.30 -8.45 0.90
N ALA A 179 15.98 -8.30 0.96
CA ALA A 179 15.22 -7.71 -0.13
C ALA A 179 15.40 -6.18 -0.23
N GLY A 180 15.44 -5.69 -1.47
CA GLY A 180 15.24 -4.29 -1.83
C GLY A 180 14.25 -4.18 -2.98
N HIS A 181 13.87 -2.96 -3.35
CA HIS A 181 12.90 -2.69 -4.39
C HIS A 181 13.55 -2.64 -5.77
N TYR A 182 12.92 -3.31 -6.73
CA TYR A 182 13.28 -3.33 -8.14
C TYR A 182 12.08 -2.88 -8.97
N TYR A 183 12.32 -2.46 -10.22
CA TYR A 183 11.27 -2.04 -11.12
C TYR A 183 11.53 -2.49 -12.57
N ALA A 184 10.45 -2.62 -13.34
CA ALA A 184 10.47 -2.83 -14.79
C ALA A 184 9.20 -2.22 -15.41
N TYR A 185 9.23 -1.91 -16.71
CA TYR A 185 8.09 -1.32 -17.41
C TYR A 185 7.28 -2.37 -18.17
N THR A 186 5.95 -2.23 -18.17
CA THR A 186 5.02 -3.01 -19.00
C THR A 186 3.97 -2.11 -19.63
N LYS A 187 3.43 -2.52 -20.78
CA LYS A 187 2.23 -1.90 -21.36
C LYS A 187 0.94 -2.65 -21.03
N ASP A 188 1.04 -3.96 -20.81
CA ASP A 188 -0.10 -4.87 -20.86
C ASP A 188 -0.20 -5.80 -19.64
N PHE A 189 0.75 -5.71 -18.69
CA PHE A 189 0.89 -6.60 -17.54
C PHE A 189 1.07 -8.09 -17.91
N LYS A 190 1.51 -8.37 -19.14
CA LYS A 190 1.84 -9.74 -19.61
C LYS A 190 3.33 -9.91 -19.86
N THR A 191 3.98 -8.84 -20.33
CA THR A 191 5.42 -8.83 -20.62
C THR A 191 6.06 -7.54 -20.12
N PHE A 192 7.34 -7.61 -19.73
CA PHE A 192 8.14 -6.41 -19.45
C PHE A 192 8.89 -5.97 -20.71
N GLU A 193 8.84 -4.66 -20.96
CA GLU A 193 9.52 -3.94 -22.04
C GLU A 193 10.97 -3.59 -21.67
N THR A 194 11.29 -3.61 -20.37
CA THR A 194 12.64 -3.34 -19.84
C THR A 194 13.11 -4.50 -18.96
N ALA A 195 14.42 -4.64 -18.84
CA ALA A 195 14.98 -5.51 -17.80
C ALA A 195 14.68 -4.93 -16.40
N PRO A 196 14.55 -5.76 -15.37
CA PRO A 196 14.46 -5.28 -14.00
C PRO A 196 15.70 -4.50 -13.58
N GLU A 197 15.48 -3.36 -12.93
CA GLU A 197 16.53 -2.49 -12.40
C GLU A 197 16.29 -2.21 -10.91
N VAL A 198 17.36 -1.89 -10.18
CA VAL A 198 17.26 -1.49 -8.77
C VAL A 198 16.53 -0.15 -8.69
N LEU A 199 15.47 -0.09 -7.89
CA LEU A 199 14.76 1.15 -7.55
C LEU A 199 15.33 1.78 -6.27
N PHE A 200 15.40 0.97 -5.21
CA PHE A 200 15.82 1.40 -3.88
C PHE A 200 16.22 0.20 -3.03
N GLY A 201 17.24 0.34 -2.20
CA GLY A 201 17.56 -0.65 -1.18
C GLY A 201 18.56 -0.11 -0.18
N ARG A 202 18.55 -0.72 1.00
CA ARG A 202 19.37 -0.32 2.14
C ARG A 202 20.50 -1.33 2.33
N TRP A 203 21.54 -1.22 1.53
CA TRP A 203 22.68 -2.14 1.53
C TRP A 203 23.96 -1.46 2.00
N GLY A 204 24.77 -2.16 2.79
CA GLY A 204 26.05 -1.65 3.30
C GLY A 204 25.92 -0.43 4.22
N GLU A 205 24.82 -0.32 4.97
CA GLU A 205 24.67 0.69 6.01
C GLU A 205 25.53 0.34 7.23
N ASP A 206 26.02 1.36 7.95
CA ASP A 206 26.75 1.15 9.19
C ASP A 206 25.76 0.82 10.31
N ASP A 207 25.97 -0.29 11.00
CA ASP A 207 25.26 -0.60 12.24
C ASP A 207 25.80 0.33 13.36
N PRO A 208 24.96 1.19 13.96
CA PRO A 208 25.44 2.13 14.97
C PRO A 208 25.85 1.46 16.29
N GLU A 209 25.41 0.23 16.54
CA GLU A 209 25.75 -0.53 17.76
C GLU A 209 27.05 -1.32 17.59
N THR A 210 27.25 -1.96 16.44
CA THR A 210 28.41 -2.84 16.20
C THR A 210 29.51 -2.18 15.37
N GLY A 211 29.19 -1.17 14.57
CA GLY A 211 30.08 -0.56 13.58
C GLY A 211 30.32 -1.42 12.33
N GLU A 212 29.62 -2.55 12.19
CA GLU A 212 29.71 -3.43 11.04
C GLU A 212 28.79 -2.98 9.90
N LYS A 213 29.11 -3.38 8.68
CA LYS A 213 28.25 -3.16 7.52
C LYS A 213 27.10 -4.17 7.53
N ARG A 214 25.88 -3.70 7.34
CA ARG A 214 24.67 -4.53 7.25
C ARG A 214 23.78 -4.11 6.10
N ASP A 215 23.10 -5.10 5.56
CA ASP A 215 21.97 -4.89 4.66
C ASP A 215 20.68 -4.92 5.49
N ILE A 216 19.70 -4.11 5.10
CA ILE A 216 18.45 -3.95 5.82
C ILE A 216 17.31 -4.19 4.86
N GLN A 217 16.47 -5.17 5.20
CA GLN A 217 15.36 -5.57 4.36
C GLN A 217 14.33 -4.44 4.26
N CYS A 218 13.96 -4.15 3.01
CA CYS A 218 12.93 -3.19 2.63
C CYS A 218 11.91 -3.92 1.74
N ILE A 219 10.65 -4.00 2.19
CA ILE A 219 9.58 -4.70 1.46
C ILE A 219 8.32 -3.84 1.39
N ASP A 220 7.30 -4.33 0.69
CA ASP A 220 5.95 -3.73 0.62
C ASP A 220 5.99 -2.27 0.20
N GLY A 221 6.58 -2.02 -0.98
CA GLY A 221 6.71 -0.67 -1.51
C GLY A 221 5.36 -0.08 -1.91
N ASP A 222 5.13 1.20 -1.62
CA ASP A 222 3.95 1.96 -2.06
C ASP A 222 4.39 3.36 -2.50
N ILE A 223 4.20 3.67 -3.79
CA ILE A 223 4.65 4.91 -4.41
C ILE A 223 3.45 5.82 -4.70
N VAL A 224 3.49 7.02 -4.14
CA VAL A 224 2.51 8.07 -4.43
C VAL A 224 3.20 9.39 -4.79
N TYR A 225 2.66 10.09 -5.77
CA TYR A 225 3.14 11.41 -6.18
C TYR A 225 2.40 12.51 -5.44
N ASN A 226 3.14 13.46 -4.87
CA ASN A 226 2.58 14.64 -4.21
C ASN A 226 2.77 15.87 -5.09
N GLU A 227 1.72 16.27 -5.81
CA GLU A 227 1.77 17.44 -6.70
C GLU A 227 2.11 18.76 -5.99
N LYS A 228 1.92 18.85 -4.66
CA LYS A 228 2.15 20.09 -3.91
C LYS A 228 3.63 20.40 -3.72
N ASP A 229 4.46 19.37 -3.61
CA ASP A 229 5.91 19.53 -3.43
C ASP A 229 6.74 18.94 -4.57
N GLY A 230 6.11 18.19 -5.50
CA GLY A 230 6.76 17.66 -6.69
C GLY A 230 7.58 16.40 -6.43
N TYR A 231 7.31 15.67 -5.33
CA TYR A 231 8.04 14.46 -4.99
C TYR A 231 7.18 13.20 -5.14
N TYR A 232 7.82 12.13 -5.60
CA TYR A 232 7.38 10.76 -5.39
C TYR A 232 7.83 10.30 -4.01
N TYR A 233 6.91 9.79 -3.22
CA TYR A 233 7.17 9.15 -1.92
C TYR A 233 7.12 7.65 -2.12
N LEU A 234 8.21 6.94 -1.81
CA LEU A 234 8.22 5.49 -1.67
C LEU A 234 8.10 5.16 -0.18
N TYR A 235 6.92 4.71 0.22
CA TYR A 235 6.70 4.09 1.52
C TYR A 235 7.12 2.61 1.46
N PHE A 236 7.67 2.09 2.54
CA PHE A 236 8.09 0.69 2.62
C PHE A 236 8.13 0.21 4.07
N LYS A 237 7.94 -1.09 4.29
CA LYS A 237 8.27 -1.71 5.56
C LYS A 237 9.78 -1.82 5.68
N GLU A 238 10.32 -1.28 6.77
CA GLU A 238 11.70 -1.48 7.16
C GLU A 238 11.79 -2.53 8.28
N ASP A 239 12.78 -3.41 8.20
CA ASP A 239 12.80 -4.61 9.03
C ASP A 239 13.45 -4.40 10.41
N ILE A 240 14.06 -3.24 10.69
CA ILE A 240 14.67 -2.99 12.01
C ILE A 240 13.61 -2.65 13.04
N THR A 241 12.80 -1.63 12.77
CA THR A 241 11.78 -1.16 13.71
C THR A 241 10.41 -1.80 13.45
N GLN A 242 10.28 -2.58 12.36
CA GLN A 242 9.04 -3.22 11.91
C GLN A 242 7.94 -2.17 11.63
N LYS A 243 8.34 -1.00 11.12
CA LYS A 243 7.46 0.13 10.83
C LYS A 243 7.46 0.44 9.34
N ILE A 244 6.54 1.33 8.95
CA ILE A 244 6.58 1.94 7.63
C ILE A 244 7.48 3.17 7.71
N ALA A 245 8.45 3.21 6.81
CA ALA A 245 9.30 4.34 6.51
C ALA A 245 8.93 4.93 5.16
N TYR A 246 9.43 6.13 4.85
CA TYR A 246 9.47 6.62 3.48
C TYR A 246 10.81 7.26 3.12
N VAL A 247 11.09 7.22 1.83
CA VAL A 247 12.08 8.04 1.11
C VAL A 247 11.38 8.75 -0.03
N ARG A 248 12.02 9.75 -0.64
CA ARG A 248 11.44 10.52 -1.75
C ARG A 248 12.43 10.87 -2.84
N SER A 249 11.90 11.11 -4.04
CA SER A 249 12.63 11.47 -5.25
C SER A 249 11.80 12.44 -6.10
N GLU A 250 12.45 13.32 -6.85
CA GLU A 250 11.77 14.15 -7.86
C GLU A 250 11.41 13.35 -9.12
N ASN A 251 12.03 12.17 -9.30
CA ASN A 251 11.79 11.26 -10.42
C ASN A 251 11.22 9.94 -9.91
N LEU A 252 10.27 9.37 -10.66
CA LEU A 252 9.62 8.10 -10.34
C LEU A 252 10.61 6.94 -10.16
N THR A 253 11.66 6.87 -10.97
CA THR A 253 12.68 5.81 -10.92
C THR A 253 13.89 6.17 -10.05
N GLY A 254 13.81 7.24 -9.26
CA GLY A 254 14.89 7.68 -8.39
C GLY A 254 15.94 8.58 -9.06
N PRO A 255 17.11 8.77 -8.42
CA PRO A 255 17.48 8.17 -7.14
C PRO A 255 16.62 8.72 -6.00
N TYR A 256 16.14 7.82 -5.15
CA TYR A 256 15.52 8.18 -3.87
C TYR A 256 16.60 8.63 -2.87
N ASN A 257 16.26 9.55 -1.98
CA ASN A 257 17.18 9.97 -0.93
C ASN A 257 17.46 8.82 0.06
N THR A 258 18.61 8.85 0.73
CA THR A 258 19.02 7.82 1.71
C THR A 258 18.46 8.08 3.10
N ASP A 259 18.11 9.33 3.42
CA ASP A 259 17.55 9.72 4.71
C ASP A 259 16.07 9.33 4.79
N TYR A 260 15.78 8.15 5.33
CA TYR A 260 14.42 7.67 5.51
C TYR A 260 13.77 8.27 6.77
N THR A 261 12.44 8.33 6.79
CA THR A 261 11.66 8.76 7.95
C THR A 261 10.62 7.71 8.32
N ILE A 262 10.62 7.24 9.58
CA ILE A 262 9.55 6.38 10.11
C ILE A 262 8.25 7.19 10.21
N CYS A 263 7.18 6.71 9.59
CA CYS A 263 5.90 7.42 9.51
C CYS A 263 4.71 6.64 10.06
N SER A 264 4.81 5.32 10.29
CA SER A 264 3.70 4.60 10.92
C SER A 264 3.60 4.90 12.41
N LEU A 265 2.39 5.26 12.85
CA LEU A 265 2.11 5.64 14.24
C LEU A 265 1.69 4.47 15.13
N ASN A 266 1.66 3.25 14.58
CA ASN A 266 1.29 2.07 15.34
C ASN A 266 2.35 1.76 16.40
N TYR A 267 1.97 1.09 17.49
CA TYR A 267 2.93 0.55 18.46
C TYR A 267 3.43 -0.84 18.05
N HIS A 268 2.57 -1.66 17.43
CA HIS A 268 2.94 -2.98 16.92
C HIS A 268 3.63 -2.91 15.55
N GLY A 269 4.25 -4.03 15.16
CA GLY A 269 4.80 -4.17 13.81
C GLY A 269 3.69 -4.07 12.77
N VAL A 270 3.98 -3.43 11.64
CA VAL A 270 3.06 -3.23 10.52
C VAL A 270 3.74 -3.49 9.19
N GLU A 271 2.97 -3.94 8.21
CA GLU A 271 3.42 -4.21 6.85
C GLU A 271 2.33 -3.88 5.83
N GLY A 272 2.63 -4.04 4.54
CA GLY A 272 1.64 -3.91 3.47
C GLY A 272 0.89 -2.57 3.44
N SER A 273 1.63 -1.46 3.38
CA SER A 273 1.00 -0.14 3.28
C SER A 273 0.23 0.02 1.98
N SER A 274 -1.00 0.53 2.09
CA SER A 274 -1.77 1.03 0.94
C SER A 274 -2.26 2.46 1.21
N MET A 275 -1.76 3.38 0.40
CA MET A 275 -2.12 4.79 0.35
C MET A 275 -3.28 5.01 -0.64
N TYR A 276 -4.34 5.68 -0.19
CA TYR A 276 -5.43 6.11 -1.07
C TYR A 276 -6.01 7.46 -0.64
N ASN A 277 -6.43 8.25 -1.62
CA ASN A 277 -7.07 9.54 -1.40
C ASN A 277 -8.54 9.36 -1.00
N ILE A 278 -9.03 10.18 -0.07
CA ILE A 278 -10.47 10.38 0.11
C ILE A 278 -10.94 11.39 -0.94
N THR A 279 -11.64 10.89 -1.96
CA THR A 279 -12.03 11.61 -3.17
C THR A 279 -12.73 12.95 -2.88
N GLY A 280 -12.34 13.97 -3.65
CA GLY A 280 -12.77 15.35 -3.45
C GLY A 280 -12.17 16.03 -2.21
N THR A 281 -11.15 15.45 -1.56
CA THR A 281 -10.46 16.04 -0.40
C THR A 281 -8.94 15.97 -0.53
N ASN A 282 -8.23 16.70 0.35
CA ASN A 282 -6.77 16.64 0.45
C ASN A 282 -6.26 15.54 1.40
N LYS A 283 -7.14 14.68 1.93
CA LYS A 283 -6.77 13.64 2.89
C LYS A 283 -6.40 12.35 2.20
N TRP A 284 -5.33 11.74 2.66
CA TRP A 284 -4.85 10.44 2.24
C TRP A 284 -4.81 9.49 3.42
N ILE A 285 -5.34 8.30 3.24
CA ILE A 285 -5.33 7.24 4.23
C ILE A 285 -4.20 6.28 3.89
N MET A 286 -3.43 5.89 4.90
CA MET A 286 -2.59 4.72 4.86
C MET A 286 -3.24 3.65 5.73
N ILE A 287 -3.58 2.52 5.12
CA ILE A 287 -3.93 1.29 5.86
C ILE A 287 -2.73 0.34 5.82
N MET A 288 -2.52 -0.41 6.89
CA MET A 288 -1.41 -1.36 7.03
C MET A 288 -1.87 -2.63 7.73
N ASP A 289 -1.33 -3.78 7.34
CA ASP A 289 -1.54 -5.07 7.97
C ASP A 289 -0.78 -5.14 9.31
N GLU A 290 -1.50 -5.27 10.42
CA GLU A 290 -0.92 -5.67 11.71
C GLU A 290 -0.80 -7.20 11.72
N TYR A 291 0.15 -7.70 10.94
CA TYR A 291 0.31 -9.12 10.58
C TYR A 291 0.35 -10.11 11.76
N SER A 292 0.73 -9.64 12.96
CA SER A 292 0.75 -10.44 14.19
C SER A 292 -0.54 -10.36 15.02
N GLN A 293 -1.44 -9.42 14.72
CA GLN A 293 -2.69 -9.15 15.44
C GLN A 293 -3.92 -9.62 14.65
N GLY A 294 -3.80 -9.74 13.31
CA GLY A 294 -4.92 -10.08 12.43
C GLY A 294 -5.91 -8.93 12.27
N THR A 295 -5.43 -7.69 12.38
CA THR A 295 -6.18 -6.45 12.23
C THR A 295 -5.42 -5.47 11.34
N PHE A 296 -6.05 -4.36 10.97
CA PHE A 296 -5.41 -3.30 10.19
C PHE A 296 -5.26 -2.02 11.01
N PHE A 297 -4.16 -1.30 10.77
CA PHE A 297 -3.90 0.00 11.38
C PHE A 297 -4.12 1.14 10.38
N PRO A 298 -5.10 2.03 10.60
CA PRO A 298 -5.33 3.21 9.77
C PRO A 298 -4.67 4.48 10.32
N GLN A 299 -4.06 5.25 9.43
CA GLN A 299 -3.61 6.62 9.70
C GLN A 299 -3.88 7.54 8.51
N VAL A 300 -3.87 8.86 8.74
CA VAL A 300 -4.21 9.85 7.71
C VAL A 300 -3.19 10.97 7.65
N THR A 301 -2.93 11.47 6.45
CA THR A 301 -2.08 12.63 6.18
C THR A 301 -2.74 13.59 5.17
N GLU A 302 -2.23 14.82 5.11
CA GLU A 302 -2.57 15.81 4.08
C GLU A 302 -1.33 16.33 3.31
N ASP A 303 -0.14 15.90 3.75
CA ASP A 303 1.18 16.38 3.30
C ASP A 303 2.20 15.25 3.10
N PHE A 304 1.78 13.98 3.20
CA PHE A 304 2.56 12.78 2.91
C PHE A 304 3.74 12.58 3.88
N GLN A 305 3.79 13.33 4.98
CA GLN A 305 4.90 13.29 5.94
C GLN A 305 4.39 13.19 7.37
N ASN A 306 3.40 14.02 7.70
CA ASN A 306 2.82 14.10 9.03
C ASN A 306 1.51 13.32 9.05
N PHE A 307 1.50 12.23 9.82
CA PHE A 307 0.33 11.39 9.99
C PHE A 307 -0.39 11.69 11.31
N LYS A 308 -1.69 11.36 11.33
CA LYS A 308 -2.51 11.28 12.53
C LYS A 308 -3.21 9.93 12.57
N ARG A 309 -3.42 9.40 13.77
CA ARG A 309 -4.15 8.13 13.93
C ARG A 309 -5.61 8.31 13.55
N ILE A 310 -6.23 7.28 13.00
CA ILE A 310 -7.69 7.19 12.95
C ILE A 310 -8.14 6.31 14.12
N ARG A 311 -9.26 6.67 14.78
CA ARG A 311 -9.77 5.82 15.85
C ARG A 311 -10.25 4.52 15.22
N ARG A 312 -9.92 3.36 15.81
CA ARG A 312 -10.36 2.05 15.29
C ARG A 312 -11.86 1.99 15.00
N LYS A 313 -12.70 2.56 15.87
CA LYS A 313 -14.16 2.60 15.66
C LYS A 313 -14.63 3.40 14.43
N ASP A 314 -13.75 4.22 13.87
CA ASP A 314 -14.02 5.04 12.69
C ASP A 314 -13.44 4.38 11.41
N MET A 315 -12.88 3.16 11.51
CA MET A 315 -12.42 2.35 10.38
C MET A 315 -12.95 0.91 10.56
N GLU A 316 -13.91 0.51 9.74
CA GLU A 316 -14.53 -0.83 9.80
C GLU A 316 -13.93 -1.69 8.68
N ILE A 317 -12.81 -2.36 8.98
CA ILE A 317 -12.09 -3.23 8.05
C ILE A 317 -11.71 -4.59 8.69
N ASP A 318 -11.51 -4.64 10.01
CA ASP A 318 -11.06 -5.83 10.75
C ASP A 318 -12.04 -7.01 10.64
N GLN A 319 -13.33 -6.76 10.45
CA GLN A 319 -14.35 -7.81 10.25
C GLN A 319 -14.11 -8.66 8.99
N LEU A 320 -13.36 -8.14 8.02
CA LEU A 320 -13.00 -8.87 6.80
C LEU A 320 -11.91 -9.92 7.06
N ARG A 321 -11.18 -9.77 8.18
CA ARG A 321 -9.90 -10.46 8.47
C ARG A 321 -8.90 -10.35 7.31
N PRO A 322 -8.67 -9.14 6.77
CA PRO A 322 -7.79 -9.02 5.63
C PRO A 322 -6.34 -9.20 6.04
N ARG A 323 -5.52 -9.59 5.07
CA ARG A 323 -4.06 -9.43 5.05
C ARG A 323 -3.71 -8.39 3.99
N HIS A 324 -2.42 -8.09 3.81
CA HIS A 324 -1.91 -7.13 2.83
C HIS A 324 -2.74 -7.09 1.54
N GLY A 325 -3.25 -5.91 1.20
CA GLY A 325 -4.03 -5.62 0.02
C GLY A 325 -4.03 -4.12 -0.28
N SER A 326 -4.86 -3.68 -1.22
CA SER A 326 -4.85 -2.30 -1.72
C SER A 326 -6.24 -1.76 -2.01
N VAL A 327 -6.39 -0.44 -1.88
CA VAL A 327 -7.64 0.27 -2.13
C VAL A 327 -7.52 1.13 -3.39
N VAL A 328 -8.51 1.05 -4.26
CA VAL A 328 -8.66 1.93 -5.43
C VAL A 328 -10.02 2.65 -5.39
N ALA A 329 -10.03 3.91 -5.81
CA ALA A 329 -11.28 4.63 -6.01
C ALA A 329 -12.03 4.08 -7.24
N ILE A 330 -13.34 3.96 -7.12
CA ILE A 330 -14.25 3.51 -8.18
C ILE A 330 -15.42 4.50 -8.30
N SER A 331 -16.10 4.50 -9.44
CA SER A 331 -17.33 5.26 -9.64
C SER A 331 -18.51 4.65 -8.86
N GLU A 332 -19.56 5.44 -8.68
CA GLU A 332 -20.82 4.95 -8.11
C GLU A 332 -21.44 3.84 -8.97
N GLU A 333 -21.34 3.94 -10.30
CA GLU A 333 -21.85 2.93 -11.24
C GLU A 333 -21.11 1.59 -11.10
N GLU A 334 -19.78 1.62 -11.00
CA GLU A 334 -18.96 0.43 -10.74
C GLU A 334 -19.33 -0.18 -9.37
N TYR A 335 -19.49 0.64 -8.32
CA TYR A 335 -19.95 0.18 -7.00
C TYR A 335 -21.31 -0.53 -7.07
N PHE A 336 -22.30 0.07 -7.75
CA PHE A 336 -23.63 -0.54 -7.88
C PHE A 336 -23.58 -1.84 -8.69
N SER A 337 -22.80 -1.86 -9.78
CA SER A 337 -22.64 -3.05 -10.63
C SER A 337 -22.01 -4.21 -9.85
N MET A 338 -20.94 -3.95 -9.09
CA MET A 338 -20.29 -4.96 -8.26
C MET A 338 -21.21 -5.47 -7.15
N THR A 339 -21.88 -4.57 -6.42
CA THR A 339 -22.77 -4.98 -5.33
C THR A 339 -23.97 -5.77 -5.83
N GLU A 340 -24.55 -5.41 -6.98
CA GLU A 340 -25.62 -6.17 -7.60
C GLU A 340 -25.14 -7.54 -8.12
N HIS A 341 -23.90 -7.64 -8.61
CA HIS A 341 -23.37 -8.91 -9.10
C HIS A 341 -23.02 -9.87 -7.96
N TYR A 342 -22.25 -9.41 -6.97
CA TYR A 342 -21.62 -10.27 -5.97
C TYR A 342 -22.46 -10.51 -4.71
N ASN A 343 -23.46 -9.67 -4.40
CA ASN A 343 -24.29 -9.84 -3.20
C ASN A 343 -25.65 -10.51 -3.49
N LYS A 344 -25.73 -11.27 -4.59
CA LYS A 344 -26.91 -12.04 -4.99
C LYS A 344 -27.05 -13.36 -4.24
#